data_AF-A0A1I2IYZ7-F1
#
_entry.id   AF-A0A1I2IYZ7-F1
#
_cell.length_a   1.000
_cell.length_b   1.000
_cell.length_c   1.000
_cell.angle_alpha   90.00
_cell.angle_beta   90.00
_cell.angle_gamma   90.00
#
_symmetry.space_group_name_H-M   'P 1'
#
loop_
_entity.id
_entity.type
_entity.pdbx_description
1 polymer ?
#
loop_
_entity_poly.entity_id
_entity_poly.type
_entity_poly.pdbx_seq_one_letter_code
_entity_poly.pdbx_strand_id
1 'polypeptide(L)'
;MNNVFGEPWIIRHTNYFSDPSAGPDELLNDATEWLHYAYNSLKLLAELVDERSSIDVHRLPIMLEGIAAFVDMGTRCATQAHMRMRWQQVRAKTEACGLI
;
A
#
# COMPACT_ATOMS: atom_id res chain seq x y z
N MET A 1 14.81 -17.40 24.98
CA MET A 1 14.55 -15.96 24.73
C MET A 1 14.23 -15.83 23.25
N ASN A 2 12.96 -15.55 22.91
CA ASN A 2 12.51 -15.44 21.52
C ASN A 2 13.04 -14.13 20.94
N ASN A 3 13.94 -14.21 19.96
CA ASN A 3 14.32 -13.08 19.11
C ASN A 3 13.14 -12.73 18.19
N VAL A 4 12.19 -11.94 18.71
CA VAL A 4 11.05 -11.38 17.96
C VAL A 4 11.45 -10.04 17.30
N PHE A 5 12.71 -9.62 17.42
CA PHE A 5 13.26 -8.44 16.77
C PHE A 5 14.10 -8.86 15.56
N GLY A 6 13.49 -8.97 14.39
CA GLY A 6 14.27 -9.31 13.19
C GLY A 6 13.46 -9.56 11.93
N GLU A 7 12.21 -10.00 12.04
CA GLU A 7 11.29 -9.92 10.90
C GLU A 7 10.59 -8.56 10.97
N PRO A 8 10.74 -7.69 9.94
CA PRO A 8 9.99 -6.45 9.85
C PRO A 8 8.51 -6.78 10.08
N TRP A 9 7.88 -6.06 11.00
CA TRP A 9 6.46 -6.22 11.36
C TRP A 9 5.55 -6.28 10.13
N ILE A 10 5.98 -5.61 9.05
CA ILE A 10 5.35 -5.54 7.74
C ILE A 10 5.40 -6.86 6.96
N ILE A 11 6.46 -7.67 7.08
CA ILE A 11 6.53 -8.99 6.44
C ILE A 11 5.48 -9.95 7.03
N ARG A 12 5.14 -9.79 8.32
CA ARG A 12 4.11 -10.60 8.99
C ARG A 12 2.67 -10.12 8.77
N HIS A 13 2.45 -8.85 8.41
CA HIS A 13 1.12 -8.24 8.36
C HIS A 13 0.74 -7.63 6.99
N THR A 14 1.53 -7.84 5.95
CA THR A 14 1.20 -7.47 4.55
C THR A 14 0.20 -8.41 3.88
N ASN A 15 -0.43 -9.32 4.63
CA ASN A 15 -1.77 -9.79 4.27
C ASN A 15 -2.78 -8.67 4.55
N TYR A 16 -2.62 -7.54 3.87
CA TYR A 16 -3.71 -6.59 3.73
C TYR A 16 -4.77 -7.30 2.88
N PHE A 17 -5.72 -7.92 3.57
CA PHE A 17 -6.98 -8.32 2.99
C PHE A 17 -7.72 -7.03 2.67
N SER A 18 -7.52 -6.50 1.46
CA SER A 18 -8.48 -5.55 0.90
C SER A 18 -9.86 -6.16 1.08
N ASP A 19 -10.79 -5.43 1.68
CA ASP A 19 -12.14 -5.93 1.90
C ASP A 19 -12.68 -6.48 0.56
N PRO A 20 -13.02 -7.78 0.49
CA PRO A 20 -13.53 -8.39 -0.74
C PRO A 20 -14.75 -7.65 -1.29
N SER A 21 -15.50 -6.96 -0.42
CA SER A 21 -16.68 -6.18 -0.78
C SER A 21 -16.40 -4.72 -1.18
N ALA A 22 -15.17 -4.22 -1.01
CA ALA A 22 -14.83 -2.81 -1.25
C ALA A 22 -15.13 -2.33 -2.68
N GLY A 23 -15.78 -1.18 -2.82
CA GLY A 23 -15.98 -0.53 -4.10
C GLY A 23 -14.67 -0.02 -4.71
N PRO A 24 -14.64 0.29 -6.02
CA PRO A 24 -13.48 0.95 -6.64
C PRO A 24 -13.06 2.25 -5.94
N ASP A 25 -14.03 3.07 -5.50
CA ASP A 25 -13.74 4.35 -4.84
C ASP A 25 -13.09 4.16 -3.47
N GLU A 26 -13.54 3.16 -2.70
CA GLU A 26 -12.95 2.80 -1.41
C GLU A 26 -11.51 2.31 -1.59
N LEU A 27 -11.27 1.46 -2.59
CA LEU A 27 -9.91 1.00 -2.92
C LEU A 27 -9.00 2.15 -3.40
N LEU A 28 -9.52 3.15 -4.10
CA LEU A 28 -8.73 4.32 -4.49
C LEU A 28 -8.44 5.25 -3.29
N ASN A 29 -9.37 5.34 -2.33
CA ASN A 29 -9.13 6.03 -1.07
C ASN A 29 -8.02 5.33 -0.27
N ASP A 30 -8.10 4.01 -0.11
CA ASP A 30 -7.06 3.22 0.56
C ASP A 30 -5.72 3.39 -0.15
N ALA A 31 -5.68 3.35 -1.48
CA ALA A 31 -4.47 3.58 -2.24
C ALA A 31 -3.85 4.95 -1.94
N THR A 32 -4.69 5.99 -1.86
CA THR A 32 -4.27 7.35 -1.55
C THR A 32 -3.68 7.44 -0.14
N GLU A 33 -4.33 6.81 0.83
CA GLU A 33 -3.88 6.78 2.22
C GLU A 33 -2.51 6.09 2.37
N TRP A 34 -2.33 4.92 1.75
CA TRP A 34 -1.05 4.21 1.78
C TRP A 34 0.08 5.01 1.13
N LEU A 35 -0.19 5.66 -0.01
CA LEU A 35 0.80 6.50 -0.68
C LEU A 35 1.15 7.75 0.13
N HIS A 36 0.19 8.33 0.85
CA HIS A 36 0.48 9.42 1.79
C HIS A 36 1.36 8.95 2.96
N TYR A 37 1.11 7.77 3.53
CA TYR A 37 1.98 7.22 4.57
C TYR A 37 3.40 6.98 4.05
N ALA A 38 3.55 6.43 2.84
CA ALA A 38 4.84 6.25 2.20
C ALA A 38 5.58 7.59 2.03
N TYR A 39 4.89 8.60 1.47
CA TYR A 39 5.46 9.92 1.21
C TYR A 39 5.90 10.62 2.51
N ASN A 40 5.03 10.67 3.52
CA ASN A 40 5.35 11.32 4.79
C ASN A 40 6.47 10.59 5.54
N SER A 41 6.51 9.25 5.48
CA SER A 41 7.59 8.47 6.09
C SER A 41 8.93 8.71 5.38
N LEU A 42 8.93 8.82 4.06
CA LEU A 42 10.12 9.15 3.27
C LEU A 42 10.60 10.58 3.58
N LYS A 43 9.69 11.54 3.70
CA LYS A 43 10.03 12.92 4.04
C LYS A 43 10.67 13.01 5.42
N LEU A 44 10.09 12.35 6.43
CA LEU A 44 10.68 12.28 7.77
C LEU A 44 12.08 11.63 7.74
N LEU A 45 12.24 10.55 6.98
CA LEU A 45 13.55 9.92 6.83
C LEU A 45 14.58 10.88 6.20
N ALA A 46 14.19 11.65 5.19
CA ALA A 46 15.07 12.64 4.57
C ALA A 46 15.44 13.78 5.55
N GLU A 47 14.50 14.25 6.36
CA GLU A 47 14.75 15.24 7.42
C GLU A 47 15.77 14.71 8.45
N LEU A 48 15.63 13.45 8.88
CA LEU A 48 16.58 12.81 9.80
C LEU A 48 18.00 12.70 9.20
N VAL A 49 18.12 12.47 7.89
CA VAL A 49 19.42 12.39 7.20
C VAL A 49 20.06 13.79 7.14
N ASP A 50 19.27 14.81 6.85
CA ASP A 50 19.74 16.19 6.64
C ASP A 50 20.17 16.89 7.94
N GLU A 51 19.48 16.62 9.05
CA GLU A 51 19.79 17.21 10.37
C GLU A 51 21.18 16.81 10.92
N ARG A 52 21.98 16.02 10.19
CA ARG A 52 23.29 15.47 10.62
C ARG A 52 23.22 14.72 11.94
N SER A 53 22.02 14.30 12.35
CA SER A 53 21.86 13.33 13.42
C SER A 53 22.41 12.01 12.89
N SER A 54 23.17 11.27 13.71
CA SER A 54 23.65 9.95 13.30
C SER A 54 22.43 9.04 13.16
N ILE A 55 21.94 8.87 11.94
CA ILE A 55 21.00 7.79 11.65
C ILE A 55 21.70 6.50 11.99
N ASP A 56 21.04 5.68 12.80
CA ASP A 56 21.44 4.30 12.97
C ASP A 56 21.27 3.59 11.63
N VAL A 57 22.40 3.44 10.92
CA VAL A 57 22.47 2.80 9.59
C VAL A 57 21.96 1.36 9.61
N HIS A 58 21.92 0.70 10.78
CA HIS A 58 21.34 -0.63 10.94
C HIS A 58 19.80 -0.61 10.91
N ARG A 59 19.17 0.53 11.18
CA ARG A 59 17.71 0.71 11.15
C ARG A 59 17.19 1.22 9.81
N LEU A 60 18.04 1.85 9.01
CA LEU A 60 17.68 2.38 7.70
C LEU A 60 17.05 1.34 6.76
N PRO A 61 17.56 0.09 6.63
CA PRO A 61 16.93 -0.93 5.81
C PRO A 61 15.48 -1.22 6.23
N ILE A 62 15.22 -1.37 7.54
CA ILE A 62 13.88 -1.64 8.07
C ILE A 62 12.92 -0.48 7.80
N MET A 63 13.41 0.77 7.87
CA MET A 63 12.60 1.95 7.55
C MET A 63 12.23 1.98 6.06
N LEU A 64 13.19 1.68 5.18
CA LEU A 64 12.97 1.63 3.73
C LEU A 64 12.04 0.47 3.34
N GLU A 65 12.18 -0.70 3.97
CA GLU A 65 11.24 -1.82 3.81
C GLU A 65 9.83 -1.44 4.27
N GLY A 66 9.73 -0.67 5.36
CA GLY A 66 8.49 -0.05 5.83
C GLY A 66 7.79 0.77 4.75
N ILE A 67 8.53 1.71 4.16
CA ILE A 67 8.05 2.57 3.07
C ILE A 67 7.67 1.73 1.85
N ALA A 68 8.50 0.76 1.47
CA ALA A 68 8.24 -0.12 0.33
C ALA A 68 6.91 -0.88 0.47
N ALA A 69 6.57 -1.34 1.67
CA ALA A 69 5.30 -2.02 1.88
C ALA A 69 4.09 -1.08 1.76
N PHE A 70 4.19 0.18 2.24
CA PHE A 70 3.13 1.16 2.00
C PHE A 70 2.91 1.39 0.49
N VAL A 71 4.00 1.47 -0.28
CA VAL A 71 3.91 1.57 -1.75
C VAL A 71 3.28 0.32 -2.38
N ASP A 72 3.67 -0.89 -1.95
CA ASP A 72 3.07 -2.14 -2.44
C ASP A 72 1.56 -2.19 -2.14
N MET A 73 1.16 -1.84 -0.92
CA MET A 73 -0.24 -1.82 -0.50
C MET A 73 -1.05 -0.80 -1.30
N GLY A 74 -0.53 0.42 -1.52
CA GLY A 74 -1.20 1.41 -2.36
C GLY A 74 -1.35 0.94 -3.81
N THR A 75 -0.30 0.32 -4.36
CA THR A 75 -0.30 -0.23 -5.74
C THR A 75 -1.33 -1.34 -5.91
N ARG A 76 -1.45 -2.24 -4.93
CA ARG A 76 -2.45 -3.31 -4.93
C ARG A 76 -3.87 -2.76 -4.88
N CYS A 77 -4.13 -1.76 -4.04
CA CYS A 77 -5.46 -1.14 -3.94
C CYS A 77 -5.86 -0.49 -5.28
N ALA A 78 -4.97 0.30 -5.89
CA ALA A 78 -5.20 0.90 -7.20
C ALA A 78 -5.41 -0.15 -8.31
N THR A 79 -4.62 -1.23 -8.30
CA THR A 79 -4.76 -2.34 -9.26
C THR A 79 -6.12 -3.02 -9.13
N GLN A 80 -6.55 -3.32 -7.91
CA GLN A 80 -7.87 -3.92 -7.66
C GLN A 80 -9.01 -2.98 -8.06
N ALA A 81 -8.90 -1.68 -7.77
CA ALA A 81 -9.88 -0.69 -8.20
C ALA A 81 -10.03 -0.70 -9.72
N HIS A 82 -8.91 -0.62 -10.45
CA HIS A 82 -8.90 -0.68 -11.91
C HIS A 82 -9.52 -1.96 -12.46
N MET A 83 -9.24 -3.11 -11.85
CA MET A 83 -9.88 -4.36 -12.23
C MET A 83 -11.40 -4.25 -12.04
N ARG A 84 -11.88 -3.90 -10.84
CA ARG A 84 -13.31 -3.82 -10.52
C ARG A 84 -14.05 -2.84 -11.43
N MET A 85 -13.46 -1.68 -11.75
CA MET A 85 -14.02 -0.72 -12.71
C MET A 85 -14.17 -1.33 -14.10
N ARG A 86 -13.15 -2.03 -14.60
CA ARG A 86 -13.23 -2.72 -15.92
C ARG A 86 -14.30 -3.80 -15.92
N TRP A 87 -14.42 -4.58 -14.84
CA TRP A 87 -15.48 -5.58 -14.70
C TRP A 87 -16.87 -4.94 -14.73
N GLN A 88 -17.09 -3.85 -13.98
CA GLN A 88 -18.35 -3.12 -13.99
C GLN A 88 -18.69 -2.55 -15.37
N GLN A 89 -17.70 -1.99 -16.08
CA GLN A 89 -17.88 -1.49 -17.45
C GLN A 89 -18.26 -2.59 -18.44
N VAL A 90 -17.58 -3.76 -18.36
CA VAL A 90 -17.92 -4.92 -19.21
C VAL A 90 -19.33 -5.39 -18.91
N ARG A 91 -19.71 -5.51 -17.63
CA ARG A 91 -21.08 -5.90 -17.24
C ARG A 91 -22.13 -4.93 -17.79
N ALA A 92 -21.95 -3.64 -17.56
CA ALA A 92 -22.86 -2.61 -18.05
C ALA A 92 -23.00 -2.63 -19.58
N LYS A 93 -21.90 -2.90 -20.31
CA LYS A 93 -21.91 -3.04 -21.76
C LYS A 93 -22.66 -4.29 -22.22
N THR A 94 -22.47 -5.42 -21.54
CA THR A 94 -23.15 -6.68 -21.86
C THR A 94 -24.66 -6.57 -21.61
N GLU A 95 -25.06 -5.95 -20.49
CA GLU A 95 -26.45 -5.65 -20.15
C GLU A 95 -27.08 -4.70 -21.19
N ALA A 96 -26.37 -3.64 -21.60
CA ALA A 96 -26.86 -2.71 -22.62
C ALA A 96 -26.99 -3.33 -24.03
N CYS A 97 -26.22 -4.38 -24.34
CA CYS A 97 -26.28 -5.09 -25.61
C CYS A 97 -27.30 -6.25 -25.61
N GLY A 98 -27.98 -6.52 -24.49
CA GLY A 98 -28.95 -7.62 -24.35
C GLY A 98 -28.31 -9.01 -24.46
N LEU A 99 -27.02 -9.13 -24.15
CA LEU A 99 -26.29 -10.41 -24.22
C LEU A 99 -26.40 -11.22 -22.92
N ILE A 100 -27.06 -10.67 -21.89
CA ILE A 100 -27.55 -11.31 -20.67
C ILE A 100 -28.86 -10.61 -20.28
#